data_AF-A0A0F5FTC9-F1
#
_entry.id   AF-A0A0F5FTC9-F1
#
_cell.length_a   1.000
_cell.length_b   1.000
_cell.length_c   1.000
_cell.angle_alpha   90.00
_cell.angle_beta   90.00
_cell.angle_gamma   90.00
#
_symmetry.space_group_name_H-M   'P 1'
#
loop_
_entity.id
_entity.type
_entity.pdbx_description
1 polymer ?
#
loop_
_entity_poly.entity_id
_entity_poly.type
_entity_poly.pdbx_seq_one_letter_code
_entity_poly.pdbx_strand_id
1 'polypeptide(L)'
;VAPSAIAAAGHVSGLRPKRPHPVPRALETEEIPDIVEDFRRGAERAKAAGFDGVELHAANGYLIDQFLQDKTNTRTDRYGGSVENRARFLLEIVDAVIEVWGADRVGVHLRPRGEEHDMGDSNPKAIFGYVAAELAKRKIAFIFVREIEAEDSLLGEIKRRFGGPVIANELMS
;
A
#
# COMPACT_ATOMS: atom_id res chain seq x y z
N VAL A 1 2.31 -5.75 -14.41
CA VAL A 1 3.29 -6.38 -13.49
C VAL A 1 2.68 -6.44 -12.09
N ALA A 2 3.17 -7.31 -11.23
CA ALA A 2 2.68 -7.55 -9.86
C ALA A 2 3.79 -8.22 -9.02
N PRO A 3 3.65 -8.38 -7.69
CA PRO A 3 4.59 -9.18 -6.89
C PRO A 3 4.62 -10.65 -7.30
N SER A 4 3.51 -11.21 -7.77
CA SER A 4 3.40 -12.61 -8.19
C SER A 4 2.52 -12.74 -9.45
N ALA A 5 2.67 -13.83 -10.19
CA ALA A 5 1.90 -14.10 -11.41
C ALA A 5 0.49 -14.63 -11.10
N ILE A 6 -0.29 -13.86 -10.35
CA ILE A 6 -1.66 -14.19 -9.90
C ILE A 6 -2.62 -13.18 -10.52
N ALA A 7 -3.60 -13.65 -11.28
CA ALA A 7 -4.62 -12.76 -11.85
C ALA A 7 -5.69 -12.46 -10.80
N ALA A 8 -6.08 -11.20 -10.67
CA ALA A 8 -7.23 -10.83 -9.84
C ALA A 8 -8.53 -11.40 -10.43
N ALA A 9 -9.41 -11.91 -9.56
CA ALA A 9 -10.76 -12.27 -9.96
C ALA A 9 -11.51 -11.05 -10.56
N GLY A 10 -12.41 -11.31 -11.52
CA GLY A 10 -13.23 -10.26 -12.14
C GLY A 10 -12.75 -9.86 -13.54
N HIS A 11 -13.01 -8.60 -13.92
CA HIS A 11 -12.85 -8.12 -15.29
C HIS A 11 -12.33 -6.69 -15.33
N VAL A 12 -11.60 -6.35 -16.39
CA VAL A 12 -11.10 -4.99 -16.60
C VAL A 12 -12.25 -3.98 -16.72
N SER A 13 -12.27 -3.02 -15.80
CA SER A 13 -13.24 -1.92 -15.78
C SER A 13 -13.17 -1.10 -17.08
N GLY A 14 -14.34 -0.66 -17.57
CA GLY A 14 -14.44 0.17 -18.77
C GLY A 14 -14.18 -0.52 -20.12
N LEU A 15 -13.56 -1.70 -20.14
CA LEU A 15 -13.26 -2.40 -21.41
C LEU A 15 -14.49 -3.17 -21.94
N ARG A 16 -14.74 -3.07 -23.26
CA ARG A 16 -15.79 -3.82 -23.95
C ARG A 16 -15.23 -4.51 -25.21
N PRO A 17 -15.54 -5.81 -25.46
CA PRO A 17 -16.29 -6.73 -24.59
C PRO A 17 -15.58 -6.93 -23.24
N LYS A 18 -16.32 -7.31 -22.19
CA LYS A 18 -15.72 -7.59 -20.87
C LYS A 18 -14.66 -8.67 -21.03
N ARG A 19 -13.48 -8.44 -20.46
CA ARG A 19 -12.37 -9.41 -20.46
C ARG A 19 -11.87 -9.63 -19.04
N PRO A 20 -11.51 -10.87 -18.68
CA PRO A 20 -10.90 -11.14 -17.38
C PRO A 20 -9.59 -10.36 -17.25
N HIS A 21 -9.13 -10.17 -16.01
CA HIS A 21 -7.79 -9.63 -15.80
C HIS A 21 -6.75 -10.61 -16.38
N PRO A 22 -5.77 -10.12 -17.15
CA PRO A 22 -4.67 -10.96 -17.60
C PRO A 22 -3.82 -11.38 -16.40
N VAL A 23 -3.17 -12.54 -16.50
CA VAL A 23 -2.13 -12.94 -15.54
C VAL A 23 -0.98 -11.93 -15.64
N PRO A 24 -0.63 -11.21 -14.56
CA PRO A 24 0.47 -10.27 -14.60
C PRO A 24 1.81 -11.01 -14.64
N ARG A 25 2.83 -10.37 -15.21
CA ARG A 25 4.21 -10.79 -14.99
C ARG A 25 4.64 -10.43 -13.56
N ALA A 26 5.23 -11.38 -12.84
CA ALA A 26 5.89 -11.10 -11.56
C ALA A 26 7.12 -10.21 -11.80
N LEU A 27 7.31 -9.20 -10.95
CA LEU A 27 8.51 -8.36 -10.99
C LEU A 27 9.73 -9.17 -10.55
N GLU A 28 10.84 -9.06 -11.25
CA GLU A 28 12.13 -9.55 -10.76
C GLU A 28 12.59 -8.67 -9.60
N THR A 29 13.41 -9.23 -8.71
CA THR A 29 13.84 -8.51 -7.49
C THR A 29 14.60 -7.24 -7.84
N GLU A 30 15.38 -7.29 -8.92
CA GLU A 30 16.24 -6.23 -9.41
C GLU A 30 15.45 -5.10 -10.11
N GLU A 31 14.18 -5.34 -10.48
CA GLU A 31 13.31 -4.31 -11.07
C GLU A 31 12.65 -3.42 -10.02
N ILE A 32 12.56 -3.88 -8.77
CA ILE A 32 11.84 -3.17 -7.70
C ILE A 32 12.48 -1.81 -7.37
N PRO A 33 13.82 -1.67 -7.27
CA PRO A 33 14.46 -0.37 -7.06
C PRO A 33 14.11 0.68 -8.13
N ASP A 34 13.97 0.29 -9.40
CA ASP A 34 13.59 1.21 -10.48
C ASP A 34 12.16 1.74 -10.30
N ILE A 35 11.26 0.92 -9.75
CA ILE A 35 9.88 1.33 -9.43
C ILE A 35 9.87 2.27 -8.22
N VAL A 36 10.67 2.00 -7.19
CA VAL A 36 10.84 2.94 -6.06
C VAL A 36 11.30 4.31 -6.57
N GLU A 37 12.25 4.31 -7.49
CA GLU A 37 12.74 5.52 -8.14
C GLU A 37 11.67 6.22 -9.00
N ASP A 38 10.78 5.47 -9.66
CA ASP A 38 9.60 6.04 -10.34
C ASP A 38 8.67 6.79 -9.38
N PHE A 39 8.43 6.26 -8.18
CA PHE A 39 7.67 6.98 -7.14
C PHE A 39 8.40 8.23 -6.67
N ARG A 40 9.73 8.18 -6.50
CA ARG A 40 10.54 9.36 -6.16
C ARG A 40 10.41 10.45 -7.21
N ARG A 41 10.53 10.11 -8.50
CA ARG A 41 10.31 11.04 -9.62
C ARG A 41 8.89 11.58 -9.66
N GLY A 42 7.89 10.75 -9.35
CA GLY A 42 6.50 11.19 -9.20
C GLY A 42 6.34 12.25 -8.12
N ALA A 43 6.98 12.03 -6.97
CA ALA A 43 7.00 12.97 -5.86
C ALA A 43 7.70 14.29 -6.22
N GLU A 44 8.82 14.26 -6.95
CA GLU A 44 9.49 15.46 -7.45
C GLU A 44 8.60 16.28 -8.38
N ARG A 45 7.89 15.60 -9.29
CA ARG A 45 6.94 16.24 -10.22
C ARG A 45 5.77 16.87 -9.48
N ALA A 46 5.20 16.19 -8.48
CA ALA A 46 4.16 16.76 -7.63
C ALA A 46 4.67 18.02 -6.92
N LYS A 47 5.92 18.02 -6.44
CA LYS A 47 6.52 19.18 -5.79
C LYS A 47 6.70 20.35 -6.77
N ALA A 48 7.20 20.07 -7.96
CA ALA A 48 7.34 21.05 -9.04
C ALA A 48 5.99 21.62 -9.51
N ALA A 49 4.91 20.85 -9.40
CA ALA A 49 3.55 21.27 -9.73
C ALA A 49 2.88 22.13 -8.63
N GLY A 50 3.52 22.31 -7.46
CA GLY A 50 3.02 23.17 -6.40
C GLY A 50 2.00 22.53 -5.46
N PHE A 51 1.97 21.20 -5.36
CA PHE A 51 1.19 20.51 -4.32
C PHE A 51 1.75 20.79 -2.92
N ASP A 52 0.93 20.61 -1.88
CA ASP A 52 1.35 20.80 -0.49
C ASP A 52 2.13 19.60 0.08
N GLY A 53 1.85 18.41 -0.45
CA GLY A 53 2.45 17.13 -0.07
C GLY A 53 1.97 16.02 -1.01
N VAL A 54 2.26 14.77 -0.66
CA VAL A 54 1.85 13.59 -1.43
C VAL A 54 1.28 12.50 -0.54
N GLU A 55 0.32 11.76 -1.07
CA GLU A 55 -0.20 10.54 -0.44
C GLU A 55 0.18 9.32 -1.29
N LEU A 56 0.82 8.33 -0.66
CA LEU A 56 1.13 7.05 -1.30
C LEU A 56 -0.11 6.15 -1.29
N HIS A 57 -0.54 5.75 -2.49
CA HIS A 57 -1.66 4.84 -2.64
C HIS A 57 -1.24 3.38 -2.37
N ALA A 58 -1.31 2.97 -1.10
CA ALA A 58 -0.99 1.62 -0.62
C ALA A 58 -2.24 0.79 -0.24
N ALA A 59 -3.28 0.92 -1.06
CA ALA A 59 -4.62 0.41 -0.77
C ALA A 59 -5.32 -0.09 -2.03
N ASN A 60 -6.54 -0.61 -1.87
CA ASN A 60 -7.46 -0.96 -2.95
C ASN A 60 -6.89 -1.96 -3.97
N GLY A 61 -5.97 -2.83 -3.57
CA GLY A 61 -5.41 -3.87 -4.43
C GLY A 61 -4.52 -3.38 -5.57
N TYR A 62 -4.00 -2.16 -5.49
CA TYR A 62 -2.94 -1.69 -6.39
C TYR A 62 -1.57 -2.22 -5.97
N LEU A 63 -0.54 -1.95 -6.77
CA LEU A 63 0.77 -2.62 -6.70
C LEU A 63 1.34 -2.69 -5.27
N ILE A 64 1.34 -1.60 -4.52
CA ILE A 64 1.88 -1.60 -3.15
C ILE A 64 1.06 -2.53 -2.24
N ASP A 65 -0.27 -2.46 -2.31
CA ASP A 65 -1.17 -3.31 -1.52
C ASP A 65 -1.04 -4.79 -1.90
N GLN A 66 -0.81 -5.07 -3.19
CA GLN A 66 -0.52 -6.42 -3.67
C GLN A 66 0.75 -7.00 -3.02
N PHE A 67 1.79 -6.18 -2.79
CA PHE A 67 2.99 -6.60 -2.06
C PHE A 67 2.70 -6.79 -0.57
N LEU A 68 1.83 -5.98 0.03
CA LEU A 68 1.52 -6.07 1.45
C LEU A 68 0.83 -7.39 1.80
N GLN A 69 -0.16 -7.84 1.03
CA GLN A 69 -1.03 -8.94 1.48
C GLN A 69 -0.63 -10.31 0.90
N ASP A 70 -0.71 -11.36 1.73
CA ASP A 70 -0.18 -12.69 1.39
C ASP A 70 -1.01 -13.50 0.37
N LYS A 71 -2.27 -13.12 0.10
CA LYS A 71 -3.06 -13.70 -0.98
C LYS A 71 -2.47 -13.39 -2.36
N THR A 72 -1.87 -12.21 -2.53
CA THR A 72 -1.33 -11.71 -3.80
C THR A 72 0.19 -11.75 -3.86
N ASN A 73 0.87 -11.78 -2.71
CA ASN A 73 2.32 -11.85 -2.63
C ASN A 73 2.79 -13.23 -2.15
N THR A 74 3.14 -14.08 -3.11
CA THR A 74 3.70 -15.42 -2.88
C THR A 74 5.21 -15.49 -3.11
N ARG A 75 5.90 -14.34 -3.11
CA ARG A 75 7.34 -14.28 -3.33
C ARG A 75 8.11 -14.96 -2.21
N THR A 76 9.28 -15.50 -2.56
CA THR A 76 10.22 -16.15 -1.62
C THR A 76 11.52 -15.38 -1.44
N ASP A 77 11.62 -14.19 -2.04
CA ASP A 77 12.76 -13.29 -1.90
C ASP A 77 12.56 -12.26 -0.77
N ARG A 78 13.41 -11.23 -0.74
CA ARG A 78 13.38 -10.16 0.27
C ARG A 78 12.09 -9.32 0.29
N TYR A 79 11.20 -9.49 -0.69
CA TYR A 79 9.92 -8.78 -0.79
C TYR A 79 8.70 -9.69 -0.53
N GLY A 80 8.88 -10.95 -0.09
CA GLY A 80 7.77 -11.83 0.30
C GLY A 80 8.03 -12.71 1.52
N GLY A 81 7.02 -13.50 1.86
CA GLY A 81 7.01 -14.34 3.06
C GLY A 81 6.68 -13.54 4.33
N SER A 82 7.71 -13.11 5.07
CA SER A 82 7.52 -12.43 6.36
C SER A 82 6.77 -11.10 6.21
N VAL A 83 6.10 -10.67 7.29
CA VAL A 83 5.44 -9.35 7.37
C VAL A 83 6.41 -8.22 7.01
N GLU A 84 7.65 -8.31 7.49
CA GLU A 84 8.71 -7.32 7.24
C GLU A 84 9.08 -7.25 5.76
N ASN A 85 9.21 -8.41 5.10
CA ASN A 85 9.52 -8.47 3.67
C ASN A 85 8.36 -7.97 2.81
N ARG A 86 7.12 -8.33 3.14
CA ARG A 86 5.93 -7.86 2.43
C ARG A 86 5.75 -6.34 2.55
N ALA A 87 6.03 -5.78 3.73
CA ALA A 87 6.01 -4.34 3.96
C ALA A 87 7.17 -3.57 3.31
N ARG A 88 8.28 -4.26 2.98
CA ARG A 88 9.53 -3.63 2.50
C ARG A 88 9.32 -2.71 1.31
N PHE A 89 8.54 -3.12 0.32
CA PHE A 89 8.31 -2.31 -0.88
C PHE A 89 7.64 -0.98 -0.57
N LEU A 90 6.59 -0.98 0.27
CA LEU A 90 5.95 0.25 0.75
C LEU A 90 6.97 1.14 1.48
N LEU A 91 7.76 0.56 2.40
CA LEU A 91 8.67 1.33 3.22
C LEU A 91 9.83 1.94 2.42
N GLU A 92 10.37 1.22 1.42
CA GLU A 92 11.36 1.76 0.49
C GLU A 92 10.80 2.95 -0.32
N ILE A 93 9.54 2.89 -0.76
CA ILE A 93 8.87 4.02 -1.43
C ILE A 93 8.67 5.18 -0.47
N VAL A 94 8.20 4.93 0.75
CA VAL A 94 8.01 5.98 1.76
C VAL A 94 9.33 6.69 2.02
N ASP A 95 10.41 5.96 2.24
CA ASP A 95 11.73 6.52 2.50
C ASP A 95 12.21 7.39 1.32
N ALA A 96 12.09 6.91 0.09
CA ALA A 96 12.46 7.69 -1.10
C ALA A 96 11.61 8.97 -1.28
N VAL A 97 10.31 8.91 -0.97
CA VAL A 97 9.43 10.09 -1.08
C VAL A 97 9.66 11.08 0.06
N ILE A 98 10.05 10.61 1.25
CA ILE A 98 10.48 11.47 2.37
C ILE A 98 11.70 12.30 1.99
N GLU A 99 12.66 11.74 1.24
CA GLU A 99 13.84 12.51 0.78
C GLU A 99 13.46 13.72 -0.08
N VAL A 100 12.32 13.66 -0.78
CA VAL A 100 11.83 14.75 -1.64
C VAL A 100 11.00 15.77 -0.84
N TRP A 101 10.11 15.30 0.05
CA TRP A 101 9.08 16.15 0.67
C TRP A 101 9.34 16.52 2.12
N GLY A 102 10.17 15.76 2.84
CA GLY A 102 10.13 15.71 4.29
C GLY A 102 8.96 14.86 4.78
N ALA A 103 9.13 14.19 5.92
CA ALA A 103 8.14 13.24 6.42
C ALA A 103 6.79 13.87 6.77
N ASP A 104 6.79 15.13 7.23
CA ASP A 104 5.60 15.89 7.60
C ASP A 104 4.69 16.28 6.42
N ARG A 105 5.08 15.92 5.19
CA ARG A 105 4.30 16.14 3.95
C ARG A 105 4.01 14.85 3.17
N VAL A 106 4.25 13.70 3.79
CA VAL A 106 3.98 12.38 3.19
C VAL A 106 2.84 11.71 3.96
N GLY A 107 1.76 11.35 3.25
CA GLY A 107 0.68 10.51 3.74
C GLY A 107 0.73 9.10 3.15
N VAL A 108 0.07 8.15 3.80
CA VAL A 108 -0.11 6.79 3.27
C VAL A 108 -1.57 6.37 3.39
N HIS A 109 -2.14 5.90 2.29
CA HIS A 109 -3.50 5.36 2.23
C HIS A 109 -3.47 3.83 2.34
N LEU A 110 -4.18 3.28 3.32
CA LEU A 110 -4.35 1.84 3.57
C LEU A 110 -5.83 1.41 3.48
N ARG A 111 -6.07 0.17 3.02
CA ARG A 111 -7.39 -0.49 3.09
C ARG A 111 -7.25 -1.90 3.67
N PRO A 112 -7.31 -2.03 5.01
CA PRO A 112 -6.81 -3.22 5.68
C PRO A 112 -7.70 -4.46 5.56
N ARG A 113 -8.98 -4.31 5.18
CA ARG A 113 -9.93 -5.43 5.11
C ARG A 113 -9.79 -6.32 3.87
N GLY A 114 -9.05 -5.90 2.85
CA GLY A 114 -8.80 -6.72 1.65
C GLY A 114 -10.03 -6.98 0.75
N GLU A 115 -11.11 -6.22 0.89
CA GLU A 115 -12.40 -6.48 0.21
C GLU A 115 -12.47 -5.99 -1.25
N GLU A 116 -11.39 -5.40 -1.76
CA GLU A 116 -11.34 -4.78 -3.10
C GLU A 116 -10.37 -5.52 -4.01
N HIS A 117 -10.69 -5.59 -5.30
CA HIS A 117 -9.81 -6.13 -6.35
C HIS A 117 -9.17 -7.48 -5.99
N ASP A 118 -9.94 -8.36 -5.34
CA ASP A 118 -9.52 -9.72 -4.97
C ASP A 118 -8.33 -9.77 -3.99
N MET A 119 -8.20 -8.77 -3.13
CA MET A 119 -7.22 -8.77 -2.03
C MET A 119 -7.59 -9.71 -0.88
N GLY A 120 -6.72 -9.79 0.12
CA GLY A 120 -6.86 -10.63 1.32
C GLY A 120 -5.52 -10.91 1.99
N ASP A 121 -5.50 -10.96 3.32
CA ASP A 121 -4.34 -11.36 4.12
C ASP A 121 -4.76 -12.37 5.18
N SER A 122 -3.93 -13.38 5.47
CA SER A 122 -4.22 -14.36 6.52
C SER A 122 -4.18 -13.78 7.93
N ASN A 123 -3.47 -12.66 8.14
CA ASN A 123 -3.42 -11.94 9.42
C ASN A 123 -3.28 -10.42 9.19
N PRO A 124 -4.38 -9.75 8.79
CA PRO A 124 -4.37 -8.32 8.49
C PRO A 124 -3.84 -7.47 9.65
N LYS A 125 -4.18 -7.86 10.89
CA LYS A 125 -3.71 -7.17 12.10
C LYS A 125 -2.19 -7.16 12.22
N ALA A 126 -1.52 -8.25 11.85
CA ALA A 126 -0.07 -8.34 11.90
C ALA A 126 0.59 -7.43 10.84
N ILE A 127 0.18 -7.54 9.57
CA ILE A 127 0.78 -6.75 8.49
C ILE A 127 0.47 -5.25 8.61
N PHE A 128 -0.79 -4.86 8.77
CA PHE A 128 -1.17 -3.45 8.86
C PHE A 128 -0.77 -2.82 10.19
N GLY A 129 -0.72 -3.62 11.27
CA GLY A 129 -0.15 -3.17 12.54
C GLY A 129 1.36 -2.91 12.45
N TYR A 130 2.11 -3.78 11.76
CA TYR A 130 3.54 -3.56 11.50
C TYR A 130 3.76 -2.31 10.64
N VAL A 131 3.02 -2.17 9.54
CA VAL A 131 3.08 -0.98 8.68
C VAL A 131 2.81 0.30 9.48
N ALA A 132 1.74 0.35 10.28
CA ALA A 132 1.43 1.53 11.10
C ALA A 132 2.58 1.91 12.06
N ALA A 133 3.22 0.92 12.69
CA ALA A 133 4.36 1.15 13.58
C ALA A 133 5.61 1.64 12.83
N GLU A 134 5.88 1.10 11.64
CA GLU A 134 7.01 1.54 10.81
C GLU A 134 6.82 2.95 10.24
N LEU A 135 5.59 3.31 9.87
CA LEU A 135 5.23 4.66 9.44
C LEU A 135 5.34 5.66 10.61
N ALA A 136 5.02 5.24 11.83
CA ALA A 136 5.20 6.06 13.04
C ALA A 136 6.68 6.41 13.27
N LYS A 137 7.58 5.43 13.14
CA LYS A 137 9.04 5.64 13.31
C LYS A 137 9.58 6.68 12.32
N ARG A 138 9.00 6.74 11.12
CA ARG A 138 9.34 7.70 10.06
C ARG A 138 8.70 9.07 10.26
N LYS A 139 7.75 9.19 11.19
CA LYS A 139 7.03 10.44 11.51
C LYS A 139 6.34 11.04 10.29
N ILE A 140 5.71 10.19 9.47
CA ILE A 140 4.94 10.66 8.32
C ILE A 140 3.75 11.53 8.76
N ALA A 141 3.22 12.35 7.86
CA ALA A 141 2.17 13.32 8.14
C ALA A 141 0.87 12.69 8.68
N PHE A 142 0.38 11.65 8.01
CA PHE A 142 -0.87 10.98 8.38
C PHE A 142 -0.98 9.58 7.75
N ILE A 143 -1.85 8.76 8.33
CA ILE A 143 -2.38 7.55 7.68
C ILE A 143 -3.84 7.78 7.34
N PHE A 144 -4.21 7.57 6.08
CA PHE A 144 -5.59 7.51 5.64
C PHE A 144 -6.03 6.05 5.62
N VAL A 145 -7.11 5.71 6.32
CA VAL A 145 -7.65 4.37 6.40
C VAL A 145 -9.03 4.35 5.78
N ARG A 146 -9.18 3.60 4.70
CA ARG A 146 -10.47 3.26 4.13
C ARG A 146 -10.95 1.94 4.72
N GLU A 147 -12.02 1.98 5.50
CA GLU A 147 -12.55 0.84 6.22
C GLU A 147 -13.99 1.07 6.65
N ILE A 148 -14.89 0.13 6.34
CA ILE A 148 -16.23 0.08 6.94
C ILE A 148 -16.08 -0.35 8.41
N GLU A 149 -16.73 0.37 9.33
CA GLU A 149 -16.72 0.05 10.75
C GLU A 149 -17.44 -1.28 11.04
N ALA A 150 -16.73 -2.22 11.67
CA ALA A 150 -17.19 -3.54 12.06
C ALA A 150 -16.33 -4.10 13.22
N GLU A 151 -16.71 -5.28 13.73
CA GLU A 151 -16.02 -5.91 14.88
C GLU A 151 -14.53 -6.20 14.62
N ASP A 152 -14.18 -6.52 13.37
CA ASP A 152 -12.82 -6.80 12.92
C ASP A 152 -12.09 -5.57 12.36
N SER A 153 -12.61 -4.35 12.59
CA SER A 153 -11.96 -3.10 12.15
C SER A 153 -10.55 -2.93 12.72
N LEU A 154 -9.63 -2.52 11.86
CA LEU A 154 -8.24 -2.27 12.19
C LEU A 154 -7.92 -0.79 12.45
N LEU A 155 -8.85 0.13 12.21
CA LEU A 155 -8.69 1.57 12.47
C LEU A 155 -8.16 1.84 13.89
N GLY A 156 -8.73 1.18 14.91
CA GLY A 156 -8.30 1.34 16.29
C GLY A 156 -6.88 0.84 16.56
N GLU A 157 -6.48 -0.28 15.94
CA GLU A 157 -5.11 -0.82 16.03
C GLU A 157 -4.11 0.09 15.33
N ILE A 158 -4.43 0.54 14.10
CA ILE A 158 -3.60 1.45 13.31
C ILE A 158 -3.41 2.77 14.06
N LYS A 159 -4.48 3.36 14.60
CA LYS A 159 -4.41 4.59 15.40
C LYS A 159 -3.51 4.44 16.62
N ARG A 160 -3.63 3.34 17.37
CA ARG A 160 -2.77 3.07 18.54
C ARG A 160 -1.30 2.92 18.16
N ARG A 161 -0.99 2.21 17.08
CA ARG A 161 0.40 1.94 16.67
C ARG A 161 1.05 3.11 15.94
N PHE A 162 0.27 3.88 15.20
CA PHE A 162 0.77 5.04 14.46
C PHE A 162 1.06 6.22 15.40
N GLY A 163 0.16 6.50 16.35
CA GLY A 163 0.32 7.61 17.31
C GLY A 163 0.23 9.03 16.72
N GLY A 164 0.18 9.17 15.39
CA GLY A 164 -0.04 10.43 14.68
C GLY A 164 -1.47 10.59 14.14
N PRO A 165 -1.70 11.59 13.26
CA PRO A 165 -2.99 11.81 12.63
C PRO A 165 -3.48 10.61 11.79
N VAL A 166 -4.69 10.12 12.08
CA VAL A 166 -5.36 9.09 11.28
C VAL A 166 -6.66 9.64 10.74
N ILE A 167 -6.82 9.58 9.42
CA ILE A 167 -8.02 9.98 8.70
C ILE A 167 -8.81 8.72 8.38
N ALA A 168 -10.00 8.58 8.93
CA ALA A 168 -10.87 7.44 8.64
C ALA A 168 -11.83 7.75 7.49
N ASN A 169 -12.19 6.75 6.70
CA ASN A 169 -13.06 6.87 5.53
C ASN A 169 -13.86 5.58 5.29
N GLU A 170 -15.05 5.74 4.68
CA GLU A 170 -16.04 4.71 4.33
C GLU A 170 -17.07 4.40 5.44
N LEU A 171 -18.25 5.02 5.34
CA LEU A 171 -19.44 4.78 6.19
C LEU A 171 -19.12 4.54 7.68
N MET A 172 -18.63 5.59 8.36
CA MET A 172 -18.62 5.63 9.82
C MET A 172 -20.04 5.97 10.28
N SER A 173 -20.70 5.05 10.96
CA SER A 173 -22.07 5.21 11.49
C SER A 173 -22.12 6.07 12.74
#